data_AF-A0A965F2M7-F1
#
_entry.id   AF-A0A965F2M7-F1
#
_cell.length_a   1.000
_cell.length_b   1.000
_cell.length_c   1.000
_cell.angle_alpha   90.00
_cell.angle_beta   90.00
_cell.angle_gamma   90.00
#
_symmetry.space_group_name_H-M   'P 1'
#
loop_
_entity.id
_entity.type
_entity.pdbx_description
1 polymer ?
#
loop_
_entity_poly.entity_id
_entity_poly.type
_entity_poly.pdbx_seq_one_letter_code
_entity_poly.pdbx_strand_id
1 'polypeptide(L)'
;DAEWMGPLIGAMGLTVGWITAESTPAERRAAYVCDVTYASVNEIGFDVLRDQLAVDVADLVSPNPDVALIDEADSVLVDEALVPLVLAGTSHREVPKLEIVQLVGELIPTKDYETDADNRNVHLTEDGARKVEKALGGIDLYSEEHVGTTLTEINVALHAQVLLQRDVHYVVRDGAVQLINASRGRIAALQRWPDGLQAAVEAKEGIETTETGEVLDTITVQALINRYPTVCGMTGTALAAGEQLRQFYSLGVSPIPPNTPNVRQDEPDRVYITTDAKNDAIIDHIVEMHATGQPILVGTQDVAESEYLHARLLRRGVPAVVLNAKNDEEEARVIAEAGKLDAVTVSTQMAGRGTDIRLG
;
A
#
# COMPACT_ATOMS: atom_id res chain seq x y z
N ASP A 1 4.60 -8.46 -21.21
CA ASP A 1 5.23 -7.56 -22.22
C ASP A 1 6.71 -7.78 -22.45
N ALA A 2 7.54 -7.80 -21.41
CA ALA A 2 8.99 -8.00 -21.55
C ALA A 2 9.36 -9.22 -22.42
N GLU A 3 8.73 -10.38 -22.16
CA GLU A 3 8.96 -11.59 -22.95
C GLU A 3 8.41 -11.50 -24.37
N TRP A 4 7.26 -10.84 -24.54
CA TRP A 4 6.60 -10.70 -25.84
C TRP A 4 7.36 -9.76 -26.78
N MET A 5 7.86 -8.64 -26.26
CA MET A 5 8.63 -7.64 -27.02
C MET A 5 10.14 -7.94 -27.05
N GLY A 6 10.63 -8.82 -26.17
CA GLY A 6 12.04 -9.20 -26.04
C GLY A 6 12.72 -9.59 -27.35
N PRO A 7 12.12 -10.42 -28.22
CA PRO A 7 12.72 -10.77 -29.51
C PRO A 7 12.95 -9.57 -30.44
N LEU A 8 12.04 -8.59 -30.43
CA LEU A 8 12.18 -7.37 -31.24
C LEU A 8 13.29 -6.48 -30.70
N ILE A 9 13.31 -6.26 -29.39
CA ILE A 9 14.33 -5.41 -28.73
C ILE A 9 15.72 -6.06 -28.87
N GLY A 10 15.81 -7.37 -28.67
CA GLY A 10 17.04 -8.14 -28.87
C GLY A 10 17.54 -8.12 -30.33
N ALA A 11 16.64 -8.11 -31.32
CA ALA A 11 17.02 -7.95 -32.72
C ALA A 11 17.66 -6.58 -33.02
N MET A 12 17.39 -5.56 -32.20
CA MET A 12 18.05 -4.25 -32.26
C MET A 12 19.37 -4.21 -31.48
N GLY A 13 19.79 -5.32 -30.87
CA GLY A 13 21.03 -5.42 -30.08
C GLY A 13 20.91 -4.87 -28.66
N LEU A 14 19.69 -4.66 -28.16
CA LEU A 14 19.41 -4.14 -26.83
C LEU A 14 19.02 -5.28 -25.88
N THR A 15 19.23 -5.04 -24.59
CA THR A 15 18.91 -5.96 -23.49
C THR A 15 17.60 -5.57 -22.82
N VAL A 16 16.86 -6.58 -22.35
CA VAL A 16 15.57 -6.41 -21.67
C VAL A 16 15.60 -7.11 -20.33
N GLY A 17 15.23 -6.40 -19.28
CA GLY A 17 15.02 -6.92 -17.93
C GLY A 17 13.59 -6.64 -17.45
N TRP A 18 13.16 -7.33 -16.40
CA TRP A 18 11.91 -7.02 -15.71
C TRP A 18 12.00 -7.25 -14.22
N ILE A 19 11.12 -6.60 -13.47
CA ILE A 19 11.05 -6.65 -12.02
C ILE A 19 9.65 -7.07 -11.58
N THR A 20 9.59 -8.03 -10.66
CA THR A 20 8.38 -8.51 -9.99
C THR A 20 8.53 -8.36 -8.48
N ALA A 21 7.43 -8.48 -7.74
CA ALA A 21 7.45 -8.47 -6.28
C ALA A 21 8.39 -9.52 -5.66
N GLU A 22 8.57 -10.66 -6.35
CA GLU A 22 9.41 -11.78 -5.91
C GLU A 22 10.89 -11.60 -6.27
N SER A 23 11.22 -10.61 -7.11
CA SER A 23 12.59 -10.37 -7.58
C SER A 23 13.51 -10.00 -6.42
N THR A 24 14.61 -10.74 -6.29
CA THR A 24 15.66 -10.49 -5.30
C THR A 24 16.44 -9.21 -5.62
N PRO A 25 17.17 -8.62 -4.65
CA PRO A 25 18.01 -7.44 -4.91
C PRO A 25 19.07 -7.66 -6.00
N ALA A 26 19.55 -8.89 -6.19
CA ALA A 26 20.48 -9.21 -7.27
C ALA A 26 19.79 -9.21 -8.64
N GLU A 27 18.60 -9.79 -8.74
CA GLU A 27 17.80 -9.81 -9.98
C GLU A 27 17.34 -8.41 -10.37
N ARG A 28 16.93 -7.58 -9.41
CA ARG A 28 16.56 -6.19 -9.65
C ARG A 28 17.74 -5.38 -10.19
N ARG A 29 18.92 -5.50 -9.59
CA ARG A 29 20.15 -4.87 -10.11
C ARG A 29 20.46 -5.34 -11.52
N ALA A 30 20.33 -6.63 -11.80
CA ALA A 30 20.53 -7.15 -13.15
C ALA A 30 19.51 -6.57 -14.15
N ALA A 31 18.24 -6.45 -13.76
CA ALA A 31 17.19 -5.87 -14.58
C ALA A 31 17.44 -4.39 -14.89
N TYR A 32 17.78 -3.58 -13.87
CA TYR A 32 18.06 -2.15 -14.04
C TYR A 32 19.31 -1.84 -14.88
N VAL A 33 20.22 -2.79 -15.04
CA VAL A 33 21.39 -2.66 -15.93
C VAL A 33 21.01 -2.90 -17.40
N CYS A 34 19.86 -3.49 -17.69
CA CYS A 34 19.38 -3.66 -19.06
C CYS A 34 19.00 -2.32 -19.70
N ASP A 35 19.11 -2.25 -21.02
CA ASP A 35 18.75 -1.07 -21.82
C ASP A 35 17.26 -0.71 -21.67
N VAL A 36 16.40 -1.72 -21.49
CA VAL A 36 14.96 -1.56 -21.23
C VAL A 36 14.57 -2.41 -20.02
N THR A 37 13.92 -1.79 -19.03
CA THR A 37 13.39 -2.47 -17.84
C THR A 37 11.87 -2.35 -17.78
N TYR A 38 11.17 -3.48 -17.68
CA TYR A 38 9.73 -3.53 -17.42
C TYR A 38 9.44 -3.74 -15.93
N ALA A 39 8.57 -2.93 -15.35
CA ALA A 39 8.16 -3.09 -13.95
C ALA A 39 6.82 -2.37 -13.72
N SER A 40 6.10 -2.75 -12.66
CA SER A 40 4.99 -1.93 -12.18
C SER A 40 5.51 -0.67 -11.50
N VAL A 41 4.69 0.39 -11.47
CA VAL A 41 5.03 1.64 -10.77
C VAL A 41 5.34 1.40 -9.29
N ASN A 42 4.64 0.43 -8.68
CA ASN A 42 4.82 0.05 -7.29
C ASN A 42 6.21 -0.53 -7.04
N GLU A 43 6.67 -1.45 -7.89
CA GLU A 43 7.98 -2.08 -7.72
C GLU A 43 9.12 -1.05 -7.85
N ILE A 44 9.03 -0.16 -8.84
CA ILE A 44 9.98 0.95 -8.98
C ILE A 44 9.95 1.86 -7.76
N GLY A 45 8.76 2.22 -7.29
CA GLY A 45 8.60 3.06 -6.10
C GLY A 45 9.17 2.44 -4.84
N PHE A 46 8.94 1.14 -4.61
CA PHE A 46 9.51 0.43 -3.47
C PHE A 46 11.02 0.26 -3.56
N ASP A 47 11.60 0.11 -4.75
CA ASP A 47 13.06 0.12 -4.91
C ASP A 47 13.66 1.47 -4.50
N VAL A 48 13.00 2.59 -4.85
CA VAL A 48 13.43 3.93 -4.42
C VAL A 48 13.34 4.11 -2.91
N LEU A 49 12.23 3.66 -2.29
CA LEU A 49 12.05 3.75 -0.84
C LEU A 49 13.07 2.87 -0.10
N ARG A 50 13.34 1.67 -0.60
CA ARG A 50 14.35 0.77 0.01
C ARG A 50 15.75 1.36 -0.08
N ASP A 51 16.10 1.99 -1.20
CA ASP A 51 17.40 2.62 -1.39
C ASP A 51 17.66 3.78 -0.41
N GLN A 52 16.63 4.49 0.05
CA GLN A 52 16.78 5.54 1.08
C GLN A 52 17.18 4.98 2.45
N LEU A 53 16.98 3.68 2.68
CA LEU A 53 17.33 3.00 3.92
C LEU A 53 18.68 2.25 3.81
N ALA A 54 19.31 2.24 2.63
CA ALA A 54 20.58 1.56 2.42
C ALA A 54 21.72 2.30 3.15
N VAL A 55 22.52 1.54 3.90
CA VAL A 55 23.69 2.08 4.63
C VAL A 55 24.96 2.05 3.79
N ASP A 56 25.04 1.12 2.83
CA ASP A 56 26.16 0.93 1.93
C ASP A 56 25.77 1.23 0.49
N VAL A 57 26.63 1.95 -0.23
CA VAL A 57 26.42 2.32 -1.65
C VAL A 57 26.29 1.07 -2.54
N ALA A 58 26.91 -0.05 -2.15
CA ALA A 58 26.86 -1.30 -2.88
C ALA A 58 25.46 -1.95 -2.85
N ASP A 59 24.61 -1.58 -1.90
CA ASP A 59 23.27 -2.16 -1.72
C ASP A 59 22.18 -1.41 -2.49
N LEU A 60 22.51 -0.26 -3.09
CA LEU A 60 21.58 0.51 -3.92
C LEU A 60 21.19 -0.29 -5.18
N VAL A 61 19.91 -0.21 -5.52
CA VAL A 61 19.29 -0.96 -6.62
C VAL A 61 18.73 -0.03 -7.70
N SER A 62 18.03 1.04 -7.30
CA SER A 62 17.42 2.01 -8.22
C SER A 62 18.50 2.82 -8.94
N PRO A 63 18.46 2.91 -10.28
CA PRO A 63 19.36 3.78 -11.03
C PRO A 63 18.92 5.25 -10.93
N ASN A 64 19.74 6.14 -11.50
CA ASN A 64 19.28 7.45 -11.93
C ASN A 64 18.48 7.28 -13.22
N PRO A 65 17.17 7.57 -13.23
CA PRO A 65 16.34 7.27 -14.38
C PRO A 65 16.46 8.31 -15.50
N ASP A 66 16.36 7.87 -16.76
CA ASP A 66 16.40 8.75 -17.94
C ASP A 66 15.02 8.96 -18.59
N VAL A 67 14.30 7.87 -18.85
CA VAL A 67 13.02 7.89 -19.58
C VAL A 67 12.02 6.95 -18.92
N ALA A 68 10.80 7.44 -18.70
CA ALA A 68 9.64 6.63 -18.32
C ALA A 68 8.66 6.58 -19.50
N LEU A 69 8.35 5.36 -19.97
CA LEU A 69 7.22 5.08 -20.84
C LEU A 69 6.17 4.36 -20.01
N ILE A 70 5.06 5.05 -19.74
CA ILE A 70 4.02 4.59 -18.84
C ILE A 70 2.88 4.01 -19.67
N ASP A 71 2.76 2.69 -19.66
CA ASP A 71 1.55 2.05 -20.18
C ASP A 71 0.38 2.36 -19.25
N GLU A 72 -0.82 2.39 -19.81
CA GLU A 72 -2.04 2.59 -19.04
C GLU A 72 -2.00 3.87 -18.17
N ALA A 73 -1.52 4.95 -18.79
CA ALA A 73 -1.06 6.14 -18.12
C ALA A 73 -2.11 6.87 -17.29
N ASP A 74 -3.39 6.81 -17.67
CA ASP A 74 -4.46 7.38 -16.85
C ASP A 74 -4.63 6.63 -15.53
N SER A 75 -4.63 5.30 -15.55
CA SER A 75 -4.71 4.55 -14.31
C SER A 75 -3.48 4.72 -13.42
N VAL A 76 -2.27 4.69 -13.99
CA VAL A 76 -1.05 4.85 -13.18
C VAL A 76 -0.91 6.27 -12.64
N LEU A 77 -1.12 7.29 -13.48
CA LEU A 77 -0.84 8.69 -13.12
C LEU A 77 -2.02 9.41 -12.46
N VAL A 78 -3.23 8.87 -12.57
CA VAL A 78 -4.44 9.44 -11.97
C VAL A 78 -5.00 8.53 -10.88
N ASP A 79 -5.42 7.31 -11.22
CA ASP A 79 -6.16 6.45 -10.29
C ASP A 79 -5.27 5.93 -9.15
N GLU A 80 -4.12 5.34 -9.49
CA GLU A 80 -3.14 4.81 -8.53
C GLU A 80 -2.39 5.93 -7.79
N ALA A 81 -2.25 7.10 -8.43
CA ALA A 81 -1.57 8.26 -7.85
C ALA A 81 -2.34 8.90 -6.67
N LEU A 82 -3.59 8.51 -6.41
CA LEU A 82 -4.40 9.01 -5.29
C LEU A 82 -3.84 8.59 -3.92
N VAL A 83 -3.13 7.45 -3.86
CA VAL A 83 -2.58 6.89 -2.63
C VAL A 83 -1.06 6.86 -2.73
N PRO A 84 -0.31 7.43 -1.76
CA PRO A 84 1.14 7.33 -1.78
C PRO A 84 1.60 5.89 -1.58
N LEU A 85 2.76 5.57 -2.13
CA LEU A 85 3.48 4.33 -1.82
C LEU A 85 4.10 4.48 -0.44
N VAL A 86 3.79 3.55 0.45
CA VAL A 86 4.20 3.59 1.86
C VAL A 86 5.04 2.35 2.15
N LEU A 87 6.31 2.55 2.47
CA LEU A 87 7.16 1.48 2.97
C LEU A 87 6.93 1.35 4.47
N ALA A 88 6.16 0.35 4.85
CA ALA A 88 5.97 0.00 6.24
C ALA A 88 7.01 -1.04 6.67
N GLY A 89 7.52 -0.89 7.88
CA GLY A 89 8.36 -1.87 8.53
C GLY A 89 7.87 -2.15 9.94
N THR A 90 8.26 -3.29 10.49
CA THR A 90 8.21 -3.50 11.93
C THR A 90 9.43 -2.81 12.51
N SER A 91 9.23 -1.66 13.16
CA SER A 91 10.32 -1.13 13.96
C SER A 91 10.46 -2.01 15.19
N HIS A 92 11.57 -2.74 15.27
CA HIS A 92 12.09 -3.24 16.54
C HIS A 92 12.65 -2.06 17.34
N ARG A 93 11.88 -0.97 17.51
CA ARG A 93 12.20 -0.04 18.58
C ARG A 93 12.01 -0.80 19.87
N GLU A 94 13.00 -0.75 20.73
CA GLU A 94 13.03 -1.53 21.96
C GLU A 94 11.81 -1.15 22.81
N VAL A 95 10.76 -1.98 22.73
CA VAL A 95 9.65 -1.93 23.66
C VAL A 95 10.27 -2.24 25.02
N PRO A 96 10.10 -1.38 26.03
CA PRO A 96 10.73 -1.60 27.32
C PRO A 96 10.39 -2.99 27.84
N LYS A 97 11.41 -3.78 28.15
CA LYS A 97 11.18 -5.11 28.73
C LYS A 97 10.34 -4.97 29.98
N LEU A 98 9.51 -5.98 30.26
CA LEU A 98 8.66 -5.97 31.46
C LEU A 98 9.47 -5.76 32.74
N GLU A 99 10.70 -6.28 32.80
CA GLU A 99 11.65 -6.06 33.90
C GLU A 99 12.01 -4.58 34.08
N ILE A 100 12.21 -3.84 32.99
CA ILE A 100 12.52 -2.40 33.02
C ILE A 100 11.29 -1.59 33.42
N VAL A 101 10.10 -1.94 32.91
CA VAL A 101 8.84 -1.28 33.30
C VAL A 101 8.58 -1.46 34.81
N GLN A 102 8.81 -2.67 35.34
CA GLN A 102 8.70 -2.96 36.76
C GLN A 102 9.74 -2.20 37.59
N LEU A 103 11.01 -2.19 37.17
CA LEU A 103 12.10 -1.49 37.83
C LEU A 103 11.83 0.02 37.92
N VAL A 104 11.36 0.63 36.82
CA VAL A 104 10.99 2.04 36.77
C VAL A 104 9.81 2.34 37.71
N GLY A 105 8.87 1.40 37.85
CA GLY A 105 7.77 1.50 38.81
C GLY A 105 8.20 1.60 40.28
N GLU A 106 9.42 1.17 40.63
CA GLU A 106 9.98 1.22 41.98
C GLU A 106 10.83 2.48 42.26
N LEU A 107 11.00 3.37 41.27
CA LEU A 107 11.78 4.59 41.43
C LEU A 107 11.01 5.64 42.24
N ILE A 108 11.75 6.38 43.06
CA ILE A 108 11.20 7.37 43.99
C ILE A 108 11.32 8.78 43.39
N PRO A 109 10.22 9.56 43.30
CA PRO A 109 10.29 10.95 42.84
C PRO A 109 11.26 11.78 43.69
N THR A 110 11.93 12.78 43.10
CA THR A 110 12.91 13.70 43.73
C THR A 110 14.20 13.06 44.27
N LYS A 111 14.25 11.73 44.35
CA LYS A 111 15.46 10.99 44.74
C LYS A 111 16.06 10.24 43.57
N ASP A 112 15.23 9.49 42.84
CA ASP A 112 15.68 8.65 41.75
C ASP A 112 15.42 9.33 40.39
N TYR A 113 14.35 10.12 40.26
CA TYR A 113 14.06 10.90 39.05
C TYR A 113 13.45 12.28 39.38
N GLU A 114 13.55 13.19 38.42
CA GLU A 114 12.98 14.54 38.47
C GLU A 114 12.20 14.86 37.19
N THR A 115 11.19 15.73 37.31
CA THR A 115 10.43 16.27 36.18
C THR A 115 10.71 17.75 35.99
N ASP A 116 10.53 18.26 34.77
CA ASP A 116 10.55 19.70 34.55
C ASP A 116 9.35 20.42 35.19
N ALA A 117 9.42 21.76 35.27
CA ALA A 117 8.40 22.58 35.94
C ALA A 117 6.99 22.42 35.35
N ASP A 118 6.88 21.98 34.09
CA ASP A 118 5.62 21.81 33.37
C ASP A 118 5.18 20.33 33.30
N ASN A 119 5.92 19.41 33.94
CA ASN A 119 5.75 17.96 33.84
C ASN A 119 5.65 17.45 32.39
N ARG A 120 6.51 17.97 31.51
CA ARG A 120 6.60 17.54 30.10
C ARG A 120 7.75 16.57 29.87
N ASN A 121 8.80 16.68 30.65
CA ASN A 121 9.96 15.80 30.58
C ASN A 121 10.28 15.21 31.95
N VAL A 122 10.83 14.00 31.94
CA VAL A 122 11.32 13.29 33.11
C VAL A 122 12.72 12.78 32.84
N HIS A 123 13.61 12.88 33.83
CA HIS A 123 14.99 12.43 33.72
C HIS A 123 15.44 11.78 35.02
N LEU A 124 16.35 10.81 34.90
CA LEU A 124 16.99 10.19 36.06
C LEU A 124 17.93 11.18 36.74
N THR A 125 17.97 11.11 38.06
CA THR A 125 19.05 11.70 38.86
C THR A 125 20.26 10.78 38.85
N GLU A 126 21.41 11.24 39.33
CA GLU A 126 22.59 10.38 39.50
C GLU A 126 22.33 9.18 40.42
N ASP A 127 21.53 9.36 41.47
CA ASP A 127 21.19 8.28 42.41
C ASP A 127 20.25 7.26 41.76
N GLY A 128 19.30 7.73 40.94
CA GLY A 128 18.41 6.86 40.18
C GLY A 128 19.13 6.08 39.09
N ALA A 129 20.03 6.73 38.35
CA ALA A 129 20.89 6.06 37.37
C ALA A 129 21.69 4.93 38.03
N ARG A 130 22.40 5.22 39.12
CA ARG A 130 23.15 4.20 39.89
C ARG A 130 22.27 3.05 40.41
N LYS A 131 21.04 3.34 40.82
CA LYS A 131 20.08 2.33 41.29
C LYS A 131 19.66 1.39 40.15
N VAL A 132 19.36 1.95 38.98
CA VAL A 132 18.96 1.21 37.78
C VAL A 132 20.14 0.39 37.24
N GLU A 133 21.32 0.99 37.10
CA GLU A 133 22.56 0.31 36.70
C GLU A 133 22.84 -0.91 37.58
N LYS A 134 22.74 -0.74 38.90
CA LYS A 134 22.95 -1.83 39.85
C LYS A 134 21.91 -2.95 39.72
N ALA A 135 20.65 -2.60 39.49
CA ALA A 135 19.57 -3.58 39.29
C ALA A 135 19.77 -4.39 37.99
N LEU A 136 20.35 -3.76 36.97
CA LEU A 136 20.65 -4.37 35.68
C LEU A 136 22.04 -5.05 35.62
N GLY A 137 22.67 -5.31 36.77
CA GLY A 137 23.93 -6.06 36.84
C GLY A 137 25.20 -5.21 36.86
N GLY A 138 25.09 -3.90 37.11
CA GLY A 138 26.22 -2.98 37.20
C GLY A 138 26.71 -2.46 35.85
N ILE A 139 25.81 -2.36 34.88
CA ILE A 139 26.09 -1.75 33.57
C ILE A 139 26.34 -0.25 33.69
N ASP A 140 26.93 0.35 32.65
CA ASP A 140 27.00 1.81 32.49
C ASP A 140 25.96 2.24 31.46
N LEU A 141 24.88 2.90 31.90
CA LEU A 141 23.77 3.29 31.03
C LEU A 141 24.18 4.26 29.92
N TYR A 142 25.26 5.02 30.11
CA TYR A 142 25.71 6.06 29.19
C TYR A 142 26.84 5.61 28.28
N SER A 143 27.24 4.35 28.33
CA SER A 143 28.19 3.74 27.41
C SER A 143 27.61 3.63 25.98
N GLU A 144 28.47 3.56 24.96
CA GLU A 144 28.05 3.37 23.55
C GLU A 144 27.17 2.13 23.35
N GLU A 145 27.35 1.09 24.19
CA GLU A 145 26.57 -0.15 24.15
C GLU A 145 25.11 0.06 24.60
N HIS A 146 24.88 0.91 25.60
CA HIS A 146 23.58 1.02 26.29
C HIS A 146 22.82 2.31 26.00
N VAL A 147 23.51 3.34 25.49
CA VAL A 147 22.91 4.67 25.24
C VAL A 147 21.79 4.65 24.20
N GLY A 148 21.93 3.80 23.17
CA GLY A 148 20.93 3.66 22.10
C GLY A 148 19.84 2.63 22.41
N THR A 149 20.08 1.77 23.39
CA THR A 149 19.25 0.59 23.69
C THR A 149 18.61 0.73 25.07
N THR A 150 19.26 0.20 26.11
CA THR A 150 18.74 0.08 27.47
C THR A 150 18.34 1.43 28.08
N LEU A 151 19.13 2.48 27.85
CA LEU A 151 18.79 3.83 28.33
C LEU A 151 17.52 4.36 27.66
N THR A 152 17.32 4.08 26.37
CA THR A 152 16.10 4.42 25.64
C THR A 152 14.89 3.70 26.24
N GLU A 153 14.99 2.38 26.49
CA GLU A 153 13.92 1.61 27.14
C GLU A 153 13.52 2.21 28.49
N ILE A 154 14.51 2.56 29.33
CA ILE A 154 14.27 3.15 30.65
C ILE A 154 13.59 4.51 30.53
N ASN A 155 14.04 5.38 29.62
CA ASN A 155 13.44 6.70 29.42
C ASN A 155 11.98 6.60 28.94
N VAL A 156 11.68 5.68 28.02
CA VAL A 156 10.32 5.44 27.53
C VAL A 156 9.43 4.90 28.66
N ALA A 157 9.92 3.93 29.44
CA ALA A 157 9.21 3.40 30.61
C ALA A 157 8.99 4.49 31.67
N LEU A 158 9.97 5.36 31.92
CA LEU A 158 9.88 6.45 32.89
C LEU A 158 8.88 7.49 32.45
N HIS A 159 8.84 7.83 31.15
CA HIS A 159 7.81 8.69 30.58
C HIS A 159 6.42 8.09 30.78
N ALA A 160 6.21 6.82 30.41
CA ALA A 160 4.95 6.12 30.58
C ALA A 160 4.51 6.06 32.06
N GLN A 161 5.44 5.80 32.98
CA GLN A 161 5.15 5.64 34.39
C GLN A 161 4.80 6.98 35.05
N VAL A 162 5.59 8.03 34.79
CA VAL A 162 5.55 9.29 35.54
C VAL A 162 4.64 10.33 34.90
N LEU A 163 4.71 10.48 33.57
CA LEU A 163 4.02 11.57 32.86
C LEU A 163 2.63 11.16 32.37
N LEU A 164 2.41 9.88 32.08
CA LEU A 164 1.12 9.39 31.58
C LEU A 164 0.27 8.79 32.71
N GLN A 165 -0.88 9.42 32.93
CA GLN A 165 -1.83 9.05 33.98
C GLN A 165 -3.12 8.50 33.39
N ARG A 166 -3.56 7.35 33.92
CA ARG A 166 -4.88 6.78 33.66
C ARG A 166 -5.98 7.75 34.06
N ASP A 167 -7.06 7.78 33.28
CA ASP A 167 -8.22 8.66 33.40
C ASP A 167 -7.94 10.17 33.20
N VAL A 168 -6.71 10.54 32.85
CA VAL A 168 -6.31 11.90 32.46
C VAL A 168 -5.83 11.92 31.01
N HIS A 169 -4.87 11.06 30.69
CA HIS A 169 -4.22 10.99 29.38
C HIS A 169 -4.73 9.83 28.52
N TYR A 170 -5.12 8.73 29.16
CA TYR A 170 -5.70 7.54 28.52
C TYR A 170 -6.73 6.88 29.41
N VAL A 171 -7.53 6.00 28.81
CA VAL A 171 -8.38 5.02 29.50
C VAL A 171 -8.01 3.61 29.05
N VAL A 172 -8.23 2.63 29.91
CA VAL A 172 -8.14 1.21 29.56
C VAL A 172 -9.55 0.69 29.34
N ARG A 173 -9.84 0.23 28.12
CA ARG A 173 -11.16 -0.31 27.75
C ARG A 173 -11.00 -1.47 26.77
N ASP A 174 -11.79 -2.52 26.96
CA ASP A 174 -11.80 -3.72 26.10
C ASP A 174 -10.40 -4.34 25.92
N GLY A 175 -9.57 -4.28 26.98
CA GLY A 175 -8.20 -4.78 26.94
C GLY A 175 -7.22 -3.93 26.13
N ALA A 176 -7.56 -2.68 25.80
CA ALA A 176 -6.69 -1.77 25.05
C ALA A 176 -6.57 -0.39 25.73
N VAL A 177 -5.41 0.24 25.58
CA VAL A 177 -5.15 1.63 25.99
C VAL A 177 -5.65 2.58 24.90
N GLN A 178 -6.57 3.48 25.25
CA GLN A 178 -7.16 4.46 24.34
C GLN A 178 -6.88 5.88 24.82
N LEU A 179 -6.33 6.73 23.95
CA LEU A 179 -5.94 8.10 24.29
C LEU A 179 -7.16 9.00 24.52
N ILE A 180 -7.04 9.93 25.46
CA ILE A 180 -8.03 11.00 25.69
C ILE A 180 -7.56 12.27 24.98
N ASN A 181 -8.41 12.84 24.12
CA ASN A 181 -8.10 14.11 23.47
C ASN A 181 -8.18 15.26 24.49
N ALA A 182 -7.04 15.89 24.81
CA ALA A 182 -6.90 16.97 25.78
C ALA A 182 -7.82 18.18 25.52
N SER A 183 -8.23 18.43 24.28
CA SER A 183 -9.10 19.57 23.94
C SER A 183 -10.60 19.29 24.10
N ARG A 184 -11.02 18.03 24.08
CA ARG A 184 -12.45 17.64 24.00
C ARG A 184 -12.87 16.61 25.04
N GLY A 185 -11.94 16.03 25.80
CA GLY A 185 -12.21 14.96 26.78
C GLY A 185 -12.81 13.69 26.15
N ARG A 186 -12.68 13.53 24.82
CA ARG A 186 -13.21 12.38 24.07
C ARG A 186 -12.11 11.39 23.78
N ILE A 187 -12.48 10.12 23.72
CA ILE A 187 -11.59 9.02 23.34
C ILE A 187 -11.17 9.21 21.87
N ALA A 188 -9.86 9.20 21.62
CA ALA A 188 -9.26 9.21 20.30
C ALA A 188 -8.91 7.76 19.90
N ALA A 189 -9.92 7.00 19.48
CA ALA A 189 -9.83 5.54 19.27
C ALA A 189 -8.80 5.10 18.20
N LEU A 190 -8.38 6.00 17.31
CA LEU A 190 -7.43 5.71 16.22
C LEU A 190 -6.05 6.35 16.45
N GLN A 191 -5.82 6.99 17.61
CA GLN A 191 -4.52 7.58 17.94
C GLN A 191 -3.75 6.66 18.87
N ARG A 192 -2.43 6.62 18.67
CA ARG A 192 -1.46 5.91 19.53
C ARG A 192 -0.30 6.85 19.81
N TRP A 193 0.36 6.67 20.95
CA TRP A 193 1.62 7.34 21.18
C TRP A 193 2.75 6.73 20.34
N PRO A 194 3.65 7.55 19.77
CA PRO A 194 4.77 7.09 18.96
C PRO A 194 5.87 6.44 19.84
N ASP A 195 6.94 5.99 19.19
CA ASP A 195 8.24 5.66 19.83
C ASP A 195 8.17 4.61 20.96
N GLY A 196 7.29 3.62 20.84
CA GLY A 196 7.14 2.54 21.83
C GLY A 196 6.43 2.97 23.12
N LEU A 197 6.06 4.25 23.27
CA LEU A 197 5.44 4.78 24.48
C LEU A 197 4.06 4.15 24.75
N GLN A 198 3.29 3.89 23.69
CA GLN A 198 2.02 3.18 23.80
C GLN A 198 2.20 1.77 24.36
N ALA A 199 3.18 1.02 23.85
CA ALA A 199 3.49 -0.32 24.34
C ALA A 199 3.99 -0.28 25.80
N ALA A 200 4.75 0.74 26.18
CA ALA A 200 5.17 0.95 27.57
C ALA A 200 3.98 1.23 28.52
N VAL A 201 2.97 1.97 28.07
CA VAL A 201 1.73 2.18 28.84
C VAL A 201 0.89 0.89 28.91
N GLU A 202 0.80 0.14 27.81
CA GLU A 202 0.13 -1.18 27.79
C GLU A 202 0.81 -2.13 28.79
N ALA A 203 2.15 -2.20 28.80
CA ALA A 203 2.92 -2.99 29.76
C ALA A 203 2.74 -2.51 31.20
N LYS A 204 2.73 -1.18 31.44
CA LYS A 204 2.44 -0.56 32.75
C LYS A 204 1.06 -0.99 33.30
N GLU A 205 0.06 -1.10 32.43
CA GLU A 205 -1.30 -1.53 32.80
C GLU A 205 -1.48 -3.06 32.80
N GLY A 206 -0.43 -3.83 32.50
CA GLY A 206 -0.48 -5.30 32.45
C GLY A 206 -1.24 -5.86 31.25
N ILE A 207 -1.27 -5.13 30.14
CA ILE A 207 -1.94 -5.49 28.88
C ILE A 207 -0.90 -6.07 27.91
N GLU A 208 -1.32 -6.99 27.05
CA GLU A 208 -0.48 -7.50 25.96
C GLU A 208 -0.05 -6.35 25.04
N THR A 209 1.26 -6.18 24.88
CA THR A 209 1.83 -5.09 24.08
C THR A 209 1.50 -5.32 22.61
N THR A 210 0.92 -4.31 21.98
CA THR A 210 0.59 -4.37 20.56
C THR A 210 1.79 -3.94 19.71
N GLU A 211 2.17 -4.77 18.73
CA GLU A 211 3.23 -4.43 17.79
C GLU A 211 2.84 -3.20 16.95
N THR A 212 3.82 -2.33 16.72
CA THR A 212 3.64 -1.14 15.89
C THR A 212 4.31 -1.34 14.54
N GLY A 213 3.53 -1.29 13.48
CA GLY A 213 4.05 -0.95 12.16
C GLY A 213 4.46 0.52 12.16
N GLU A 214 5.65 0.83 11.67
CA GLU A 214 6.13 2.19 11.44
C GLU A 214 6.20 2.44 9.93
N VAL A 215 5.80 3.64 9.52
CA VAL A 215 6.07 4.12 8.16
C VAL A 215 7.54 4.52 8.12
N LEU A 216 8.35 3.73 7.43
CA LEU A 216 9.78 4.00 7.27
C LEU A 216 10.01 5.12 6.27
N ASP A 217 9.26 5.10 5.16
CA ASP A 217 9.32 6.13 4.13
C ASP A 217 8.05 6.13 3.26
N THR A 218 7.84 7.20 2.49
CA THR A 218 6.68 7.40 1.62
C THR A 218 7.05 8.21 0.39
N ILE A 219 6.55 7.80 -0.78
CA ILE A 219 6.68 8.55 -2.04
C ILE A 219 5.34 8.53 -2.79
N THR A 220 4.93 9.67 -3.35
CA THR A 220 3.77 9.71 -4.25
C THR A 220 4.19 9.24 -5.65
N VAL A 221 3.27 8.64 -6.42
CA VAL A 221 3.53 8.33 -7.84
C VAL A 221 3.98 9.60 -8.59
N GLN A 222 3.37 10.75 -8.28
CA GLN A 222 3.78 12.02 -8.86
C GLN A 222 5.25 12.37 -8.58
N ALA A 223 5.70 12.24 -7.32
CA ALA A 223 7.09 12.51 -6.97
C ALA A 223 8.05 11.50 -7.60
N LEU A 224 7.64 10.22 -7.69
CA LEU A 224 8.42 9.18 -8.34
C LEU A 224 8.63 9.50 -9.84
N ILE A 225 7.56 9.83 -10.56
CA ILE A 225 7.61 10.13 -12.00
C ILE A 225 8.38 11.42 -12.27
N ASN A 226 8.31 12.41 -11.39
CA ASN A 226 9.10 13.65 -11.52
C ASN A 226 10.62 13.45 -11.40
N ARG A 227 11.10 12.25 -11.03
CA ARG A 227 12.53 11.91 -11.08
C ARG A 227 13.02 11.69 -12.51
N TYR A 228 12.13 11.40 -13.45
CA TYR A 228 12.46 11.09 -14.84
C TYR A 228 12.56 12.38 -15.67
N PRO A 229 13.70 12.63 -16.36
CA PRO A 229 13.85 13.76 -17.27
C PRO A 229 12.85 13.75 -18.43
N THR A 230 12.52 12.56 -18.95
CA THR A 230 11.55 12.37 -20.02
C THR A 230 10.45 11.42 -19.58
N VAL A 231 9.20 11.87 -19.69
CA VAL A 231 8.02 11.05 -19.38
C VAL A 231 7.11 11.04 -20.59
N CYS A 232 6.69 9.85 -20.99
CA CYS A 232 5.64 9.64 -21.98
C CYS A 232 4.74 8.50 -21.51
N GLY A 233 3.56 8.38 -22.12
CA GLY A 233 2.64 7.30 -21.78
C GLY A 233 1.60 7.06 -22.86
N MET A 234 0.89 5.95 -22.72
CA MET A 234 -0.15 5.50 -23.63
C MET A 234 -1.36 5.01 -22.84
N THR A 235 -2.56 5.22 -23.39
CA THR A 235 -3.84 4.72 -22.86
C THR A 235 -4.94 5.01 -23.88
N GLY A 236 -6.03 4.24 -23.83
CA GLY A 236 -7.24 4.48 -24.64
C GLY A 236 -8.07 5.68 -24.18
N THR A 237 -7.89 6.17 -22.95
CA THR A 237 -8.82 7.09 -22.26
C THR A 237 -8.20 8.43 -21.83
N ALA A 238 -6.99 8.75 -22.31
CA ALA A 238 -6.25 9.96 -21.93
C ALA A 238 -7.00 11.29 -22.14
N LEU A 239 -7.94 11.37 -23.09
CA LEU A 239 -8.66 12.63 -23.36
C LEU A 239 -9.49 13.09 -22.15
N ALA A 240 -10.08 12.16 -21.40
CA ALA A 240 -10.83 12.47 -20.20
C ALA A 240 -9.91 12.93 -19.06
N ALA A 241 -8.71 12.35 -18.97
CA ALA A 241 -7.69 12.66 -17.96
C ALA A 241 -6.76 13.83 -18.35
N GLY A 242 -6.93 14.43 -19.54
CA GLY A 242 -5.92 15.30 -20.14
C GLY A 242 -5.62 16.58 -19.36
N GLU A 243 -6.60 17.12 -18.62
CA GLU A 243 -6.37 18.29 -17.76
C GLU A 243 -5.50 17.94 -16.55
N GLN A 244 -5.76 16.80 -15.90
CA GLN A 244 -5.00 16.31 -14.76
C GLN A 244 -3.55 15.98 -15.17
N LEU A 245 -3.38 15.27 -16.29
CA LEU A 245 -2.06 14.94 -16.85
C LEU A 245 -1.22 16.19 -17.12
N ARG A 246 -1.84 17.23 -17.70
CA ARG A 246 -1.17 18.50 -17.94
C ARG A 246 -0.85 19.24 -16.64
N GLN A 247 -1.77 19.27 -15.68
CA GLN A 247 -1.60 20.01 -14.43
C GLN A 247 -0.53 19.40 -13.52
N PHE A 248 -0.55 18.07 -13.35
CA PHE A 248 0.30 17.40 -12.36
C PHE A 248 1.64 16.90 -12.94
N TYR A 249 1.70 16.63 -14.24
CA TYR A 249 2.87 16.02 -14.89
C TYR A 249 3.39 16.83 -16.09
N SER A 250 2.76 17.96 -16.43
CA SER A 250 3.08 18.72 -17.64
C SER A 250 3.00 17.90 -18.94
N LEU A 251 2.17 16.85 -18.96
CA LEU A 251 2.01 15.96 -20.11
C LEU A 251 0.89 16.46 -21.03
N GLY A 252 1.18 16.51 -22.33
CA GLY A 252 0.19 16.77 -23.37
C GLY A 252 -0.45 15.47 -23.86
N VAL A 253 -1.75 15.51 -24.16
CA VAL A 253 -2.48 14.38 -24.73
C VAL A 253 -2.67 14.59 -26.23
N SER A 254 -2.25 13.60 -27.03
CA SER A 254 -2.42 13.60 -28.49
C SER A 254 -3.24 12.37 -28.89
N PRO A 255 -4.49 12.53 -29.37
CA PRO A 255 -5.29 11.40 -29.81
C PRO A 255 -4.71 10.80 -31.10
N ILE A 256 -4.44 9.50 -31.09
CA ILE A 256 -4.01 8.77 -32.27
C ILE A 256 -5.25 8.17 -32.96
N PRO A 257 -5.47 8.41 -34.27
CA PRO A 257 -6.57 7.81 -34.99
C PRO A 257 -6.50 6.28 -34.95
N PRO A 258 -7.64 5.57 -34.81
CA PRO A 258 -7.66 4.12 -34.81
C PRO A 258 -7.25 3.57 -36.18
N ASN A 259 -6.64 2.39 -36.21
CA ASN A 259 -6.24 1.71 -37.44
C ASN A 259 -7.44 1.43 -38.36
N THR A 260 -8.61 1.18 -37.78
CA THR A 260 -9.87 0.96 -38.49
C THR A 260 -10.97 1.89 -37.96
N PRO A 261 -11.96 2.28 -38.78
CA PRO A 261 -13.10 3.03 -38.30
C PRO A 261 -13.83 2.26 -37.18
N ASN A 262 -14.10 2.94 -36.07
CA ASN A 262 -14.89 2.37 -34.98
C ASN A 262 -16.36 2.26 -35.41
N VAL A 263 -16.90 1.05 -35.39
CA VAL A 263 -18.30 0.73 -35.72
C VAL A 263 -19.10 0.22 -34.50
N ARG A 264 -18.52 0.32 -33.30
CA ARG A 264 -19.18 -0.03 -32.04
C ARG A 264 -20.38 0.89 -31.83
N GLN A 265 -21.49 0.30 -31.42
CA GLN A 265 -22.71 1.03 -31.07
C GLN A 265 -22.76 1.15 -29.55
N ASP A 266 -22.61 2.39 -29.06
CA ASP A 266 -22.74 2.70 -27.65
C ASP A 266 -24.22 3.06 -27.36
N GLU A 267 -24.92 2.17 -26.65
CA GLU A 267 -26.31 2.40 -26.24
C GLU A 267 -26.42 3.44 -25.12
N PRO A 268 -27.53 4.20 -25.02
CA PRO A 268 -27.74 5.14 -23.93
C PRO A 268 -27.93 4.44 -22.58
N ASP A 269 -27.53 5.12 -21.51
CA ASP A 269 -27.67 4.62 -20.15
C ASP A 269 -29.12 4.30 -19.79
N ARG A 270 -29.33 3.16 -19.12
CA ARG A 270 -30.62 2.75 -18.56
C ARG A 270 -30.62 2.98 -17.05
N VAL A 271 -31.46 3.90 -16.57
CA VAL A 271 -31.53 4.28 -15.15
C VAL A 271 -32.72 3.61 -14.47
N TYR A 272 -32.48 2.99 -13.31
CA TYR A 272 -33.49 2.28 -12.52
C TYR A 272 -33.64 2.91 -11.14
N ILE A 273 -34.84 2.81 -10.58
CA ILE A 273 -35.16 3.37 -9.25
C ILE A 273 -34.47 2.59 -8.13
N THR A 274 -34.36 1.27 -8.28
CA THR A 274 -33.80 0.37 -7.26
C THR A 274 -32.72 -0.52 -7.85
N THR A 275 -31.76 -0.91 -7.01
CA THR A 275 -30.69 -1.85 -7.38
C THR A 275 -31.26 -3.21 -7.80
N ASP A 276 -32.34 -3.67 -7.17
CA ASP A 276 -32.99 -4.92 -7.55
C ASP A 276 -33.57 -4.83 -8.97
N ALA A 277 -34.26 -3.74 -9.31
CA ALA A 277 -34.78 -3.53 -10.66
C ALA A 277 -33.67 -3.42 -11.71
N LYS A 278 -32.56 -2.74 -11.36
CA LYS A 278 -31.34 -2.69 -12.20
C LYS A 278 -30.82 -4.11 -12.48
N ASN A 279 -30.63 -4.90 -11.42
CA ASN A 279 -30.05 -6.23 -11.51
C ASN A 279 -30.95 -7.21 -12.26
N ASP A 280 -32.27 -7.17 -12.03
CA ASP A 280 -33.23 -7.99 -12.75
C ASP A 280 -33.19 -7.67 -14.26
N ALA A 281 -33.14 -6.38 -14.61
CA ALA A 281 -33.05 -5.95 -16.00
C ALA A 281 -31.72 -6.32 -16.67
N ILE A 282 -30.59 -6.26 -15.95
CA ILE A 282 -29.29 -6.73 -16.43
C ILE A 282 -29.36 -8.22 -16.77
N ILE A 283 -29.89 -9.04 -15.85
CA ILE A 283 -30.01 -10.49 -16.05
C ILE A 283 -30.91 -10.82 -17.24
N ASP A 284 -32.07 -10.16 -17.34
CA ASP A 284 -32.99 -10.39 -18.46
C ASP A 284 -32.36 -10.02 -19.81
N HIS A 285 -31.61 -8.92 -19.87
CA HIS A 285 -30.89 -8.51 -21.07
C HIS A 285 -29.76 -9.49 -21.45
N ILE A 286 -28.99 -9.97 -20.46
CA ILE A 286 -27.95 -10.98 -20.69
C ILE A 286 -28.56 -12.27 -21.24
N VAL A 287 -29.68 -12.73 -20.68
CA VAL A 287 -30.38 -13.94 -21.15
C VAL A 287 -30.88 -13.77 -22.59
N GLU A 288 -31.42 -12.60 -22.92
CA GLU A 288 -31.88 -12.28 -24.28
C GLU A 288 -30.73 -12.29 -25.29
N MET A 289 -29.61 -11.61 -24.97
CA MET A 289 -28.43 -11.55 -25.85
C MET A 289 -27.74 -12.90 -25.98
N HIS A 290 -27.58 -13.64 -24.88
CA HIS A 290 -26.98 -14.96 -24.86
C HIS A 290 -27.78 -15.96 -25.71
N ALA A 291 -29.11 -15.81 -25.81
CA ALA A 291 -29.93 -16.65 -26.70
C ALA A 291 -29.59 -16.49 -28.20
N THR A 292 -28.89 -15.43 -28.59
CA THR A 292 -28.40 -15.21 -29.96
C THR A 292 -27.00 -15.77 -30.20
N GLY A 293 -26.33 -16.21 -29.12
CA GLY A 293 -24.93 -16.67 -29.10
C GLY A 293 -23.89 -15.54 -29.09
N GLN A 294 -24.32 -14.30 -28.94
CA GLN A 294 -23.41 -13.15 -28.82
C GLN A 294 -22.60 -13.23 -27.51
N PRO A 295 -21.27 -13.04 -27.56
CA PRO A 295 -20.43 -12.94 -26.36
C PRO A 295 -20.75 -11.69 -25.54
N ILE A 296 -20.69 -11.82 -24.22
CA ILE A 296 -21.07 -10.77 -23.26
C ILE A 296 -19.99 -10.62 -22.19
N LEU A 297 -19.48 -9.40 -22.04
CA LEU A 297 -18.63 -8.98 -20.92
C LEU A 297 -19.43 -8.04 -20.00
N VAL A 298 -19.50 -8.36 -18.71
CA VAL A 298 -20.22 -7.58 -17.69
C VAL A 298 -19.22 -7.03 -16.70
N GLY A 299 -19.13 -5.71 -16.58
CA GLY A 299 -18.31 -5.04 -15.56
C GLY A 299 -19.07 -4.82 -14.26
N THR A 300 -18.44 -5.09 -13.12
CA THR A 300 -18.98 -4.84 -11.76
C THR A 300 -18.00 -4.04 -10.92
N GLN A 301 -18.51 -3.41 -9.85
CA GLN A 301 -17.67 -2.59 -8.96
C GLN A 301 -16.98 -3.40 -7.86
N ASP A 302 -17.54 -4.53 -7.45
CA ASP A 302 -16.98 -5.34 -6.39
C ASP A 302 -17.30 -6.83 -6.57
N VAL A 303 -16.56 -7.66 -5.83
CA VAL A 303 -16.67 -9.12 -5.91
C VAL A 303 -18.06 -9.61 -5.47
N ALA A 304 -18.72 -8.92 -4.54
CA ALA A 304 -20.03 -9.33 -4.06
C ALA A 304 -21.11 -9.15 -5.14
N GLU A 305 -21.04 -8.08 -5.92
CA GLU A 305 -21.90 -7.86 -7.08
C GLU A 305 -21.63 -8.90 -8.17
N SER A 306 -20.36 -9.23 -8.44
CA SER A 306 -19.97 -10.29 -9.38
C SER A 306 -20.54 -11.65 -9.04
N GLU A 307 -20.36 -12.10 -7.79
CA GLU A 307 -20.88 -13.37 -7.27
C GLU A 307 -22.41 -13.40 -7.29
N TYR A 308 -23.04 -12.28 -6.94
CA TYR A 308 -24.49 -12.13 -7.00
C TYR A 308 -25.04 -12.31 -8.42
N LEU A 309 -24.44 -11.64 -9.41
CA LEU A 309 -24.84 -11.76 -10.82
C LEU A 309 -24.60 -13.17 -11.34
N HIS A 310 -23.43 -13.75 -11.07
CA HIS A 310 -23.09 -15.12 -11.48
C HIS A 310 -24.11 -16.15 -10.96
N ALA A 311 -24.47 -16.09 -9.68
CA ALA A 311 -25.46 -16.99 -9.09
C ALA A 311 -26.87 -16.81 -9.68
N ARG A 312 -27.22 -15.60 -10.16
CA ARG A 312 -28.49 -15.33 -10.85
C ARG A 312 -28.47 -15.84 -12.29
N LEU A 313 -27.37 -15.66 -13.02
CA LEU A 313 -27.18 -16.16 -14.37
C LEU A 313 -27.23 -17.69 -14.42
N LEU A 314 -26.53 -18.37 -13.51
CA LEU A 314 -26.56 -19.83 -13.39
C LEU A 314 -27.98 -20.36 -13.15
N ARG A 315 -28.76 -19.70 -12.29
CA ARG A 315 -30.17 -20.06 -12.05
C ARG A 315 -31.06 -19.89 -13.27
N ARG A 316 -30.69 -19.00 -14.20
CA ARG A 316 -31.37 -18.78 -15.48
C ARG A 316 -30.84 -19.67 -16.61
N GLY A 317 -29.88 -20.55 -16.31
CA GLY A 317 -29.30 -21.48 -17.27
C GLY A 317 -28.21 -20.88 -18.16
N VAL A 318 -27.67 -19.72 -17.80
CA VAL A 318 -26.59 -19.06 -18.54
C VAL A 318 -25.27 -19.31 -17.78
N PRO A 319 -24.35 -20.13 -18.34
CA PRO A 319 -23.04 -20.32 -17.73
C PRO A 319 -22.22 -19.03 -17.88
N ALA A 320 -21.69 -18.53 -16.78
CA ALA A 320 -20.84 -17.34 -16.78
C ALA A 320 -19.55 -17.62 -16.04
N VAL A 321 -18.44 -17.02 -16.47
CA VAL A 321 -17.16 -17.06 -15.74
C VAL A 321 -16.97 -15.75 -14.98
N VAL A 322 -16.39 -15.81 -13.78
CA VAL A 322 -16.16 -14.63 -12.93
C VAL A 322 -14.67 -14.37 -12.80
N LEU A 323 -14.26 -13.11 -13.01
CA LEU A 323 -12.91 -12.61 -12.80
C LEU A 323 -12.92 -11.65 -11.61
N ASN A 324 -12.05 -11.90 -10.63
CA ASN A 324 -12.07 -11.25 -9.32
C ASN A 324 -10.77 -10.50 -9.00
N ALA A 325 -9.90 -10.25 -10.00
CA ALA A 325 -8.59 -9.61 -9.85
C ALA A 325 -7.71 -10.31 -8.79
N LYS A 326 -7.75 -11.65 -8.75
CA LYS A 326 -6.96 -12.46 -7.80
C LYS A 326 -5.77 -13.16 -8.45
N ASN A 327 -5.89 -13.54 -9.72
CA ASN A 327 -4.85 -14.28 -10.43
C ASN A 327 -4.75 -13.79 -11.88
N ASP A 328 -3.87 -12.84 -12.12
CA ASP A 328 -3.75 -12.15 -13.41
C ASP A 328 -3.48 -13.12 -14.59
N GLU A 329 -2.66 -14.16 -14.40
CA GLU A 329 -2.33 -15.12 -15.47
C GLU A 329 -3.54 -15.98 -15.87
N GLU A 330 -4.27 -16.50 -14.89
CA GLU A 330 -5.47 -17.30 -15.13
C GLU A 330 -6.59 -16.42 -15.72
N GLU A 331 -6.75 -15.21 -15.19
CA GLU A 331 -7.74 -14.24 -15.68
C GLU A 331 -7.44 -13.79 -17.10
N ALA A 332 -6.17 -13.56 -17.46
CA ALA A 332 -5.74 -13.26 -18.82
C ALA A 332 -6.10 -14.39 -19.80
N ARG A 333 -5.97 -15.65 -19.38
CA ARG A 333 -6.38 -16.79 -20.21
C ARG A 333 -7.89 -16.86 -20.41
N VAL A 334 -8.68 -16.54 -19.38
CA VAL A 334 -10.14 -16.54 -19.47
C VAL A 334 -10.64 -15.36 -20.31
N ILE A 335 -10.11 -14.16 -20.10
CA ILE A 335 -10.57 -12.96 -20.81
C ILE A 335 -10.24 -13.02 -22.31
N ALA A 336 -9.10 -13.63 -22.68
CA ALA A 336 -8.76 -13.88 -24.08
C ALA A 336 -9.81 -14.73 -24.82
N GLU A 337 -10.59 -15.53 -24.07
CA GLU A 337 -11.63 -16.40 -24.59
C GLU A 337 -13.05 -15.80 -24.48
N ALA A 338 -13.17 -14.59 -23.92
CA ALA A 338 -14.46 -13.92 -23.71
C ALA A 338 -15.18 -13.51 -25.01
N GLY A 339 -14.47 -13.52 -26.15
CA GLY A 339 -15.04 -13.21 -27.47
C GLY A 339 -15.59 -14.41 -28.23
N LYS A 340 -15.56 -15.61 -27.63
CA LYS A 340 -16.10 -16.85 -28.23
C LYS A 340 -17.62 -16.86 -28.23
N LEU A 341 -18.20 -17.61 -29.17
CA LEU A 341 -19.65 -17.85 -29.23
C LEU A 341 -20.16 -18.36 -27.87
N ASP A 342 -21.32 -17.84 -27.44
CA ASP A 342 -21.99 -18.16 -26.17
C ASP A 342 -21.20 -17.78 -24.89
N ALA A 343 -20.06 -17.09 -24.98
CA ALA A 343 -19.27 -16.72 -23.79
C ALA A 343 -19.94 -15.62 -22.97
N VAL A 344 -20.05 -15.82 -21.65
CA VAL A 344 -20.46 -14.78 -20.70
C VAL A 344 -19.40 -14.64 -19.62
N THR A 345 -18.83 -13.46 -19.51
CA THR A 345 -17.75 -13.15 -18.56
C THR A 345 -18.17 -11.99 -17.66
N VAL A 346 -18.04 -12.15 -16.35
CA VAL A 346 -18.28 -11.12 -15.34
C VAL A 346 -16.91 -10.69 -14.80
N SER A 347 -16.56 -9.41 -14.95
CA SER A 347 -15.26 -8.85 -14.57
C SER A 347 -15.42 -7.78 -13.50
N THR A 348 -14.74 -7.98 -12.37
CA THR A 348 -14.70 -7.04 -11.25
C THR A 348 -13.61 -5.99 -11.47
N GLN A 349 -13.95 -4.69 -11.36
CA GLN A 349 -12.99 -3.56 -11.42
C GLN A 349 -11.91 -3.69 -12.52
N MET A 350 -12.30 -3.98 -13.76
CA MET A 350 -11.38 -4.14 -14.91
C MET A 350 -10.43 -5.35 -14.84
N ALA A 351 -10.79 -6.41 -14.10
CA ALA A 351 -10.10 -7.69 -14.16
C ALA A 351 -9.93 -8.19 -15.60
N GLY A 352 -8.72 -8.65 -15.95
CA GLY A 352 -8.33 -9.01 -17.32
C GLY A 352 -7.83 -7.83 -18.18
N ARG A 353 -7.51 -6.69 -17.57
CA ARG A 353 -6.91 -5.53 -18.25
C ARG A 353 -5.67 -5.90 -19.06
N GLY A 354 -5.45 -5.20 -20.18
CA GLY A 354 -4.28 -5.38 -21.04
C GLY A 354 -4.36 -6.60 -21.97
N THR A 355 -5.34 -7.48 -21.77
CA THR A 355 -5.57 -8.62 -22.66
C THR A 355 -6.66 -8.31 -23.68
N ASP A 356 -6.33 -8.46 -24.96
CA ASP A 356 -7.25 -8.22 -26.08
C ASP A 356 -8.32 -9.32 -26.18
N ILE A 357 -9.59 -8.92 -26.31
CA ILE A 357 -10.73 -9.83 -26.50
C ILE A 357 -11.01 -9.97 -27.99
N ARG A 358 -10.52 -11.06 -28.58
CA ARG A 358 -10.72 -11.34 -30.01
C ARG A 358 -12.04 -12.06 -30.25
N LEU A 359 -12.77 -11.63 -31.27
CA LEU A 359 -13.98 -12.32 -31.72
C LEU A 359 -13.62 -13.62 -32.44
N GLY A 360 -14.21 -14.74 -32.05
CA GLY A 360 -14.03 -16.04 -32.71
C GLY A 360 -13.90 -17.21 -31.75
#